data_AF-A0A967FAJ4-F1
#
_entry.id   AF-A0A967FAJ4-F1
#
_cell.length_a   1.000
_cell.length_b   1.000
_cell.length_c   1.000
_cell.angle_alpha   90.00
_cell.angle_beta   90.00
_cell.angle_gamma   90.00
#
_symmetry.space_group_name_H-M   'P 1'
#
loop_
_entity.id
_entity.type
_entity.pdbx_description
1 polymer ?
#
loop_
_entity_poly.entity_id
_entity_poly.type
_entity_poly.pdbx_seq_one_letter_code
_entity_poly.pdbx_strand_id
1 'polypeptide(L)'
;MKRLQISLTEAQYEFLKAEAFLLGKSMAAVLRDLLDAVIQTRQQELLQNDPIWDVIGVGAEVEGPTDVSTHVDRYLYEEFEKADNATHLRKIAEESDDYTVD
;
A
#
# COMPACT_ATOMS: atom_id res chain seq x y z
N MET A 1 13.43 -24.11 0.78
CA MET A 1 13.27 -24.45 2.21
C MET A 1 14.62 -24.30 2.91
N LYS A 2 14.65 -23.78 4.15
CA LYS A 2 15.88 -23.68 4.97
C LYS A 2 15.83 -24.71 6.09
N ARG A 3 16.96 -25.35 6.44
CA ARG A 3 17.06 -26.31 7.54
C ARG A 3 17.29 -25.56 8.85
N LEU A 4 16.47 -25.85 9.85
CA LEU A 4 16.58 -25.28 11.20
C LEU A 4 16.65 -26.43 12.21
N GLN A 5 17.53 -26.29 13.20
CA GLN A 5 17.58 -27.16 14.37
C GLN A 5 17.07 -26.37 15.57
N ILE A 6 16.05 -26.89 16.25
CA ILE A 6 15.43 -26.25 17.41
C ILE A 6 15.47 -27.21 18.60
N SER A 7 15.66 -26.66 19.79
CA SER A 7 15.52 -27.40 21.04
C SER A 7 14.11 -27.21 21.56
N LEU A 8 13.45 -28.32 21.90
CA LEU A 8 12.09 -28.33 22.45
C LEU A 8 12.15 -28.75 23.92
N THR A 9 11.19 -28.29 24.71
CA THR A 9 10.97 -28.84 26.04
C THR A 9 10.28 -30.19 25.94
N GLU A 10 10.40 -31.01 26.98
CA GLU A 10 9.75 -32.33 27.03
C GLU A 10 8.24 -32.25 26.78
N ALA A 11 7.57 -31.27 27.40
CA ALA A 11 6.14 -31.04 27.23
C ALA A 11 5.76 -30.69 25.78
N GLN A 12 6.59 -29.88 25.10
CA GLN A 12 6.36 -29.53 23.68
C GLN A 12 6.56 -30.74 22.77
N TYR A 13 7.56 -31.58 23.07
CA TYR A 13 7.83 -32.79 22.31
C TYR A 13 6.68 -33.79 22.41
N GLU A 14 6.19 -34.07 23.62
CA GLU A 14 5.06 -34.99 23.83
C GLU A 14 3.77 -34.45 23.21
N PHE A 15 3.52 -33.14 23.28
CA PHE A 15 2.40 -32.51 22.57
C PHE A 15 2.49 -32.72 21.05
N LEU A 16 3.64 -32.43 20.44
CA LEU A 16 3.87 -32.62 19.01
C LEU A 16 3.74 -34.08 18.58
N LYS A 17 4.16 -35.01 19.43
CA LYS A 17 4.05 -36.44 19.19
C LYS A 17 2.60 -36.91 19.19
N ALA A 18 1.82 -36.46 20.17
CA ALA A 18 0.39 -36.78 20.25
C ALA A 18 -0.34 -36.23 19.01
N GLU A 19 -0.09 -34.98 18.64
CA GLU A 19 -0.71 -34.37 17.45
C GLU A 19 -0.29 -35.03 16.13
N ALA A 20 1.01 -35.33 15.99
CA ALA A 20 1.51 -36.06 14.82
C ALA A 20 0.82 -37.43 14.67
N PHE A 21 0.58 -38.13 15.78
CA PHE A 21 -0.13 -39.40 15.79
C PHE A 21 -1.61 -39.24 15.41
N LEU A 22 -2.30 -38.24 15.98
CA LEU A 22 -3.72 -37.98 15.71
C LEU A 22 -3.98 -37.59 14.24
N LEU A 23 -3.12 -36.73 13.68
CA LEU A 23 -3.27 -36.23 12.31
C LEU A 23 -2.67 -37.17 11.26
N GLY A 24 -1.95 -38.23 11.67
CA GLY A 24 -1.22 -39.11 10.75
C GLY A 24 -0.12 -38.40 9.97
N LYS A 25 0.43 -37.31 10.53
CA LYS A 25 1.45 -36.45 9.90
C LYS A 25 2.79 -36.60 10.61
N SER A 26 3.88 -36.20 9.94
CA SER A 26 5.18 -36.08 10.64
C SER A 26 5.16 -34.88 11.59
N MET A 27 5.91 -34.97 12.69
CA MET A 27 6.06 -33.85 13.65
C MET A 27 6.52 -32.56 12.96
N ALA A 28 7.40 -32.66 11.96
CA ALA A 28 7.87 -31.51 11.19
C ALA A 28 6.78 -30.90 10.30
N ALA A 29 5.78 -31.67 9.86
CA ALA A 29 4.62 -31.16 9.14
C ALA A 29 3.66 -30.46 10.10
N VAL A 30 3.35 -31.07 11.25
CA VAL A 30 2.53 -30.45 12.30
C VAL A 30 3.14 -29.13 12.76
N LEU A 31 4.44 -29.08 13.00
CA LEU A 31 5.12 -27.85 13.41
C LEU A 31 5.02 -26.75 12.35
N ARG A 32 5.10 -27.11 11.06
CA ARG A 32 4.91 -26.15 9.96
C ARG A 32 3.49 -25.62 9.92
N ASP A 33 2.50 -26.50 10.01
CA ASP A 33 1.08 -26.10 10.00
C ASP A 33 0.77 -25.16 11.18
N LEU A 34 1.32 -25.45 12.38
CA LEU A 34 1.19 -24.59 13.55
C LEU A 34 1.88 -23.24 13.37
N LEU A 35 3.07 -23.21 12.79
CA LEU A 35 3.79 -21.96 12.50
C LEU A 35 3.04 -21.11 11.48
N ASP A 36 2.53 -21.73 10.41
CA ASP A 36 1.79 -21.04 9.36
C ASP A 36 0.50 -20.43 9.93
N ALA A 37 -0.21 -21.16 10.79
CA ALA A 37 -1.40 -20.65 11.48
C ALA A 37 -1.07 -19.41 12.35
N VAL A 38 0.01 -19.47 13.13
CA VAL A 38 0.44 -18.33 13.97
C VAL A 38 0.84 -17.12 13.13
N ILE A 39 1.55 -17.35 12.01
CA ILE A 39 1.94 -16.28 11.09
C ILE A 39 0.69 -15.61 10.50
N GLN A 40 -0.29 -16.40 10.04
CA GLN A 40 -1.53 -15.87 9.48
C GLN A 40 -2.32 -15.07 10.50
N THR A 41 -2.49 -15.58 11.73
CA THR A 41 -3.18 -14.85 12.81
C THR A 41 -2.49 -13.52 13.09
N ARG A 42 -1.16 -13.50 13.21
CA ARG A 42 -0.41 -12.26 13.44
C ARG A 42 -0.50 -11.29 12.27
N GLN A 43 -0.49 -11.78 11.04
CA GLN A 43 -0.68 -10.93 9.87
C GLN A 43 -2.07 -10.30 9.87
N GLN A 44 -3.11 -11.06 10.21
CA GLN A 44 -4.47 -10.54 10.33
C GLN A 44 -4.58 -9.49 11.45
N GLU A 45 -3.98 -9.74 12.61
CA GLU A 45 -3.93 -8.77 13.71
C GLU A 45 -3.19 -7.50 13.31
N LEU A 46 -2.07 -7.61 12.57
CA LEU A 46 -1.35 -6.45 12.07
C LEU A 46 -2.19 -5.65 11.07
N LEU A 47 -2.88 -6.32 10.15
CA LEU A 47 -3.75 -5.66 9.17
C LEU A 47 -4.96 -4.99 9.83
N GLN A 48 -5.53 -5.60 10.88
CA GLN A 48 -6.65 -5.00 11.63
C GLN A 48 -6.23 -3.81 12.51
N ASN A 49 -4.99 -3.75 12.96
CA ASN A 49 -4.50 -2.69 13.85
C ASN A 49 -3.59 -1.68 13.14
N ASP A 50 -3.39 -1.78 11.83
CA ASP A 50 -2.53 -0.87 11.09
C ASP A 50 -3.31 0.40 10.73
N PRO A 51 -2.94 1.57 11.29
CA PRO A 51 -3.63 2.84 11.06
C PRO A 51 -3.66 3.27 9.60
N ILE A 52 -2.80 2.69 8.75
CA ILE A 52 -2.80 2.96 7.31
C ILE A 52 -4.06 2.38 6.66
N TRP A 53 -4.58 1.24 7.13
CA TRP A 53 -5.80 0.65 6.57
C TRP A 53 -7.05 1.49 6.85
N ASP A 54 -7.11 2.17 8.00
CA ASP A 54 -8.19 3.12 8.31
C ASP A 54 -8.17 4.37 7.42
N VAL A 55 -7.05 4.64 6.73
CA VAL A 55 -6.86 5.80 5.84
C VAL A 55 -7.17 5.44 4.37
N ILE A 56 -7.12 4.17 4.01
CA ILE A 56 -7.43 3.71 2.64
C ILE A 56 -8.94 3.87 2.39
N GLY A 57 -9.30 4.84 1.54
CA GLY A 57 -10.70 5.10 1.13
C GLY A 57 -11.30 6.39 1.69
N VAL A 58 -10.63 7.08 2.61
CA VAL A 58 -11.10 8.37 3.17
C VAL A 58 -11.29 9.44 2.08
N GLY A 59 -10.55 9.34 0.97
CA GLY A 59 -10.68 10.22 -0.20
C GLY A 59 -11.61 9.72 -1.31
N ALA A 60 -12.21 8.53 -1.19
CA ALA A 60 -13.00 7.93 -2.28
C ALA A 60 -14.39 8.57 -2.43
N GLU A 61 -14.89 9.23 -1.39
CA GLU A 61 -16.19 9.92 -1.37
C GLU A 61 -16.10 11.42 -1.66
N VAL A 62 -14.89 11.95 -1.88
CA VAL A 62 -14.71 13.36 -2.21
C VAL A 62 -15.16 13.56 -3.66
N GLU A 63 -16.25 14.31 -3.85
CA GLU A 63 -16.80 14.68 -5.15
C GLU A 63 -15.69 15.27 -6.03
N GLY A 64 -15.22 14.48 -6.99
CA GLY A 64 -14.03 14.78 -7.77
C GLY A 64 -13.69 13.64 -8.74
N PRO A 65 -12.80 13.89 -9.71
CA PRO A 65 -12.44 12.88 -10.71
C PRO A 65 -11.77 11.67 -10.04
N THR A 66 -12.31 10.47 -10.28
CA THR A 66 -11.78 9.22 -9.70
C THR A 66 -10.50 8.75 -10.38
N ASP A 67 -10.09 9.41 -11.47
CA ASP A 67 -8.97 9.02 -12.34
C ASP A 67 -7.70 9.85 -12.10
N VAL A 68 -7.65 10.64 -11.03
CA VAL A 68 -6.52 11.53 -10.69
C VAL A 68 -5.20 10.76 -10.61
N SER A 69 -5.20 9.50 -10.16
CA SER A 69 -3.99 8.66 -10.10
C SER A 69 -3.51 8.18 -11.48
N THR A 70 -4.41 8.08 -12.46
CA THR A 70 -4.10 7.58 -13.81
C THR A 70 -3.71 8.72 -14.74
N HIS A 71 -4.28 9.90 -14.53
CA HIS A 71 -4.06 11.09 -15.36
C HIS A 71 -3.40 12.23 -14.58
N VAL A 72 -2.48 11.90 -13.66
CA VAL A 72 -1.75 12.88 -12.83
C VAL A 72 -1.15 13.99 -13.69
N ASP A 73 -0.47 13.61 -14.79
CA ASP A 73 0.17 14.56 -15.70
C ASP A 73 -0.85 15.48 -16.38
N ARG A 74 -2.03 14.96 -16.73
CA ARG A 74 -3.10 15.78 -17.32
C ARG A 74 -3.53 16.88 -16.33
N TYR A 75 -3.85 16.48 -15.10
CA TYR A 75 -4.36 17.41 -14.10
C TYR A 75 -3.30 18.42 -13.66
N LEU A 76 -2.03 18.01 -13.56
CA LEU A 76 -0.95 18.95 -13.24
C LEU A 76 -0.69 19.89 -14.42
N TYR A 77 -0.43 19.38 -15.61
CA TYR A 77 0.12 20.20 -16.70
C TYR A 77 -0.93 20.97 -17.52
N GLU A 78 -2.18 20.49 -17.63
CA GLU A 78 -3.22 21.26 -18.35
C GLU A 78 -3.75 22.46 -17.54
N GLU A 79 -3.72 22.40 -16.20
CA GLU A 79 -4.03 23.56 -15.35
C GLU A 79 -2.91 24.60 -15.39
N PHE A 80 -1.64 24.18 -15.42
CA PHE A 80 -0.51 25.10 -15.58
C PHE A 80 -0.51 25.78 -16.96
N GLU A 81 -0.84 25.08 -18.06
CA GLU A 81 -0.91 25.72 -19.39
C GLU A 81 -2.00 26.80 -19.49
N LYS A 82 -3.13 26.64 -18.78
CA LYS A 82 -4.18 27.69 -18.74
C LYS A 82 -3.74 28.90 -17.91
N ALA A 83 -3.02 28.69 -16.81
CA ALA A 83 -2.53 29.76 -15.95
C ALA A 83 -1.38 30.56 -16.60
N ASP A 84 -0.47 29.87 -17.29
CA ASP A 84 0.66 30.52 -17.98
C ASP A 84 0.20 31.28 -19.23
N ASN A 85 -0.73 30.74 -20.03
CA ASN A 85 -1.25 31.45 -21.20
C ASN A 85 -2.01 32.74 -20.84
N ALA A 86 -2.76 32.76 -19.73
CA ALA A 86 -3.46 33.97 -19.28
C ALA A 86 -2.47 35.07 -18.83
N THR A 87 -1.31 34.68 -18.30
CA THR A 87 -0.29 35.61 -17.80
C THR A 87 0.64 36.08 -18.94
N HIS A 88 0.93 35.21 -19.91
CA HIS A 88 1.78 35.53 -21.06
C HIS A 88 1.07 36.42 -22.08
N LEU A 89 -0.24 36.19 -22.33
CA LEU A 89 -1.03 37.04 -23.22
C LEU A 89 -1.26 38.46 -22.67
N ARG A 90 -1.31 38.63 -21.33
CA ARG A 90 -1.37 39.95 -20.70
C ARG A 90 -0.09 40.75 -20.89
N LYS A 91 1.09 40.12 -20.72
CA LYS A 91 2.38 40.80 -20.91
C LYS A 91 2.59 41.27 -22.35
N ILE A 92 2.20 40.46 -23.35
CA ILE A 92 2.36 40.83 -24.76
C ILE A 92 1.41 41.98 -25.15
N ALA A 93 0.21 42.03 -24.57
CA ALA A 93 -0.74 43.12 -24.80
C ALA A 93 -0.32 44.44 -24.15
N GLU A 94 0.36 44.41 -23.00
CA GLU A 94 0.89 45.62 -22.34
C GLU A 94 2.15 46.16 -23.03
N GLU A 95 2.96 45.31 -23.68
CA GLU A 95 4.21 45.72 -24.34
C GLU A 95 4.00 46.24 -25.78
N SER A 96 2.82 46.02 -26.38
CA SER A 96 2.51 46.44 -27.75
C SER A 96 1.82 47.81 -27.86
N ASP A 97 1.47 48.45 -26.73
CA ASP A 97 0.83 49.79 -26.70
C ASP A 97 1.86 50.95 -26.60
N ASP A 98 3.17 50.65 -26.48
CA ASP A 98 4.25 51.64 -26.29
C ASP A 98 5.05 51.99 -27.58
N TYR A 99 4.63 51.51 -28.76
CA TYR A 99 5.23 51.90 -30.05
C TYR A 99 4.24 52.66 -30.95
N THR A 100 3.88 53.88 -30.55
CA THR A 100 3.53 54.93 -31.52
C THR A 100 4.81 55.46 -32.15
N VAL A 101 5.04 55.07 -33.41
CA VAL A 101 6.08 55.64 -34.27
C VAL A 101 5.59 57.02 -34.75
N ASP A 102 6.29 58.08 -34.32
CA ASP A 102 6.19 59.44 -34.88
C ASP A 102 6.70 59.49 -36.34
#